data_AF-A0A6A2FYV1-F1
#
_entry.id   AF-A0A6A2FYV1-F1
#
_cell.length_a   1.000
_cell.length_b   1.000
_cell.length_c   1.000
_cell.angle_alpha   90.00
_cell.angle_beta   90.00
_cell.angle_gamma   90.00
#
_symmetry.space_group_name_H-M   'P 1'
#
loop_
_entity.id
_entity.type
_entity.pdbx_description
1 polymer ?
#
loop_
_entity_poly.entity_id
_entity_poly.type
_entity_poly.pdbx_seq_one_letter_code
_entity_poly.pdbx_strand_id
1 'polypeptide(L)'
;MKNYVAILFATLLLFGACKKTDLPEPQEGTPAIWMKCKMNGFPFEFKVGEQNVFANNFIYTNTSSNIRQFTFRIESLDNKKSVEITFNNYNDTIGDLKSDLTNTLKTGEYRFTYSNSYPVYYFRQSEVIISYTDKEKNYKYSSIPMYQYGSSSKASFEVLSVKDAVDERGNPCKLAEVKFSCNVKCIDNGNQYIVSDGHAVLPFSGF
;
A
#
# COMPACT_ATOMS: atom_id res chain seq x y z
N MET A 1 32.75 -5.20 -58.30
CA MET A 1 32.67 -4.68 -56.92
C MET A 1 31.31 -4.00 -56.77
N LYS A 2 30.13 -4.64 -56.70
CA LYS A 2 29.61 -5.86 -56.04
C LYS A 2 29.74 -5.83 -54.51
N ASN A 3 28.59 -5.55 -53.87
CA ASN A 3 28.13 -6.07 -52.56
C ASN A 3 28.47 -5.33 -51.26
N TYR A 4 28.24 -4.00 -51.16
CA TYR A 4 28.29 -3.32 -49.85
C TYR A 4 27.05 -2.49 -49.46
N VAL A 5 26.02 -2.39 -50.31
CA VAL A 5 24.82 -1.58 -50.00
C VAL A 5 23.69 -2.39 -49.36
N ALA A 6 23.74 -3.73 -49.42
CA ALA A 6 22.69 -4.58 -48.89
C ALA A 6 22.76 -4.82 -47.36
N ILE A 7 23.86 -4.44 -46.70
CA ILE A 7 24.09 -4.78 -45.28
C ILE A 7 23.56 -3.70 -44.33
N LEU A 8 23.38 -2.45 -44.79
CA LEU A 8 22.87 -1.37 -43.92
C LEU A 8 21.35 -1.40 -43.71
N PHE A 9 20.59 -2.09 -44.56
CA PHE A 9 19.14 -2.26 -44.39
C PHE A 9 18.75 -3.47 -43.54
N ALA A 10 19.69 -4.41 -43.33
CA ALA A 10 19.43 -5.63 -42.56
C ALA A 10 19.59 -5.43 -41.04
N THR A 11 20.33 -4.41 -40.59
CA THR A 11 20.54 -4.11 -39.16
C THR A 11 19.45 -3.24 -38.54
N LEU A 12 18.57 -2.63 -39.33
CA LEU A 12 17.44 -1.82 -38.85
C LEU A 12 16.17 -2.64 -38.50
N LEU A 13 16.12 -3.92 -38.88
CA LEU A 13 15.00 -4.82 -38.58
C LEU A 13 15.16 -5.61 -37.27
N LEU A 14 16.24 -5.39 -36.52
CA LEU A 14 16.49 -6.03 -35.22
C LEU A 14 16.16 -5.15 -34.01
N PHE A 15 15.43 -4.04 -34.21
CA PHE A 15 14.58 -3.49 -33.14
C PHE A 15 13.37 -4.41 -33.00
N GLY A 16 13.64 -5.62 -32.50
CA GLY A 16 12.62 -6.53 -32.02
C GLY A 16 11.70 -5.71 -31.14
N ALA A 17 10.48 -5.53 -31.64
CA ALA A 17 9.39 -4.95 -30.91
C ALA A 17 9.46 -5.51 -29.49
N CYS A 18 9.74 -4.64 -28.53
CA CYS A 18 9.42 -4.93 -27.14
C CYS A 18 7.91 -5.15 -27.20
N LYS A 19 7.49 -6.41 -27.30
CA LYS A 19 6.07 -6.77 -27.23
C LYS A 19 5.64 -6.11 -25.93
N LYS A 20 4.72 -5.15 -26.03
CA LYS A 20 3.91 -4.75 -24.89
C LYS A 20 3.43 -6.08 -24.35
N THR A 21 4.03 -6.55 -23.27
CA THR A 21 3.53 -7.70 -22.56
C THR A 21 2.20 -7.17 -22.08
N ASP A 22 1.13 -7.51 -22.80
CA ASP A 22 -0.20 -7.20 -22.36
C ASP A 22 -0.27 -7.68 -20.93
N LEU A 23 -0.64 -6.77 -20.03
CA LEU A 23 -0.79 -7.10 -18.62
C LEU A 23 -1.69 -8.34 -18.57
N PRO A 24 -1.32 -9.37 -17.78
CA PRO A 24 -2.08 -10.60 -17.75
C PRO A 24 -3.56 -10.27 -17.54
N GLU A 25 -4.44 -10.87 -18.36
CA GLU A 25 -5.87 -10.66 -18.20
C GLU A 25 -6.25 -11.08 -16.77
N PRO A 26 -7.01 -10.24 -16.03
CA PRO A 26 -7.42 -10.56 -14.68
C PRO A 26 -8.12 -11.93 -14.65
N GLN A 27 -7.51 -12.92 -13.99
CA GLN A 27 -8.14 -14.22 -13.84
C GLN A 27 -9.42 -14.09 -13.02
N GLU A 28 -10.50 -14.71 -13.49
CA GLU A 28 -11.79 -14.74 -12.81
C GLU A 28 -11.62 -15.35 -11.41
N GLY A 29 -11.95 -14.59 -10.36
CA GLY A 29 -11.70 -14.97 -8.96
C GLY A 29 -10.46 -14.33 -8.32
N THR A 30 -9.60 -13.65 -9.09
CA THR A 30 -8.59 -12.75 -8.53
C THR A 30 -9.29 -11.58 -7.86
N PRO A 31 -9.06 -11.32 -6.57
CA PRO A 31 -9.70 -10.21 -5.88
C PRO A 31 -9.31 -8.91 -6.56
N ALA A 32 -10.29 -8.11 -6.92
CA ALA A 32 -10.03 -6.75 -7.34
C ALA A 32 -9.32 -6.02 -6.19
N ILE A 33 -8.11 -5.53 -6.45
CA ILE A 33 -7.38 -4.70 -5.49
C ILE A 33 -7.90 -3.27 -5.67
N TRP A 34 -8.53 -2.75 -4.64
CA TRP A 34 -9.11 -1.41 -4.68
C TRP A 34 -9.09 -0.78 -3.30
N MET A 35 -9.21 0.54 -3.31
CA MET A 35 -9.44 1.36 -2.13
C MET A 35 -10.41 2.48 -2.50
N LYS A 36 -11.45 2.64 -1.70
CA LYS A 36 -12.43 3.73 -1.80
C LYS A 36 -12.43 4.47 -0.47
N CYS A 37 -12.48 5.80 -0.52
CA CYS A 37 -12.70 6.64 0.65
C CYS A 37 -13.29 7.99 0.23
N LYS A 38 -13.58 8.84 1.21
CA LYS A 38 -13.86 10.26 0.99
C LYS A 38 -12.82 11.10 1.72
N MET A 39 -12.20 12.04 1.01
CA MET A 39 -11.30 13.04 1.60
C MET A 39 -12.05 14.37 1.70
N ASN A 40 -12.32 14.83 2.92
CA ASN A 40 -13.17 16.01 3.17
C ASN A 40 -14.51 15.94 2.40
N GLY A 41 -15.12 14.76 2.33
CA GLY A 41 -16.40 14.54 1.64
C GLY A 41 -16.30 14.31 0.13
N PHE A 42 -15.16 14.57 -0.51
CA PHE A 42 -14.97 14.28 -1.92
C PHE A 42 -14.61 12.81 -2.14
N PRO A 43 -15.31 12.08 -3.03
CA PRO A 43 -15.03 10.67 -3.28
C PRO A 43 -13.64 10.50 -3.90
N PHE A 44 -12.96 9.47 -3.43
CA PHE A 44 -11.63 9.09 -3.88
C PHE A 44 -11.60 7.58 -4.06
N GLU A 45 -11.22 7.12 -5.25
CA GLU A 45 -11.16 5.70 -5.59
C GLU A 45 -9.87 5.40 -6.34
N PHE A 46 -9.20 4.35 -5.89
CA PHE A 46 -8.12 3.70 -6.62
C PHE A 46 -8.52 2.24 -6.86
N LYS A 47 -8.42 1.80 -8.11
CA LYS A 47 -8.63 0.40 -8.49
C LYS A 47 -7.49 -0.02 -9.41
N VAL A 48 -6.78 -1.06 -9.00
CA VAL A 48 -5.63 -1.57 -9.77
C VAL A 48 -6.11 -2.04 -11.15
N GLY A 49 -5.35 -1.69 -12.18
CA GLY A 49 -5.69 -2.01 -13.58
C GLY A 49 -6.60 -0.98 -14.25
N GLU A 50 -7.16 -0.01 -13.51
CA GLU A 50 -7.87 1.14 -14.08
C GLU A 50 -7.02 2.40 -13.99
N GLN A 51 -7.18 3.30 -14.97
CA GLN A 51 -6.61 4.67 -14.96
C GLN A 51 -5.10 4.74 -14.67
N ASN A 52 -4.36 3.68 -15.02
CA ASN A 52 -2.96 3.51 -14.68
C ASN A 52 -2.68 3.58 -13.17
N VAL A 53 -3.34 2.77 -12.38
CA VAL A 53 -3.08 2.63 -10.94
C VAL A 53 -2.43 1.27 -10.68
N PHE A 54 -1.40 1.26 -9.85
CA PHE A 54 -0.71 0.04 -9.44
C PHE A 54 -0.59 -0.05 -7.91
N ALA A 55 -0.45 -1.28 -7.42
CA ALA A 55 -0.29 -1.56 -6.00
C ALA A 55 1.02 -2.29 -5.74
N ASN A 56 1.65 -1.95 -4.62
CA ASN A 56 2.92 -2.51 -4.16
C ASN A 56 2.85 -2.87 -2.69
N ASN A 57 3.65 -3.85 -2.30
CA ASN A 57 3.88 -4.19 -0.90
C ASN A 57 5.34 -3.97 -0.53
N PHE A 58 5.57 -3.41 0.65
CA PHE A 58 6.89 -3.20 1.21
C PHE A 58 6.98 -3.83 2.58
N ILE A 59 8.11 -4.47 2.88
CA ILE A 59 8.41 -5.03 4.18
C ILE A 59 9.65 -4.32 4.70
N TYR A 60 9.50 -3.63 5.83
CA TYR A 60 10.63 -3.08 6.58
C TYR A 60 10.89 -3.93 7.81
N THR A 61 12.14 -4.30 8.07
CA THR A 61 12.55 -5.10 9.23
C THR A 61 13.67 -4.38 9.97
N ASN A 62 13.46 -4.11 11.26
CA ASN A 62 14.48 -3.59 12.17
C ASN A 62 14.71 -4.60 13.29
N THR A 63 15.79 -5.37 13.15
CA THR A 63 16.19 -6.42 14.11
C THR A 63 16.65 -5.86 15.45
N SER A 64 17.23 -4.65 15.49
CA SER A 64 17.69 -4.04 16.74
C SER A 64 16.55 -3.63 17.66
N SER A 65 15.37 -3.36 17.11
CA SER A 65 14.18 -2.96 17.86
C SER A 65 13.03 -3.97 17.78
N ASN A 66 13.29 -5.15 17.18
CA ASN A 66 12.30 -6.20 16.91
C ASN A 66 11.00 -5.72 16.25
N ILE A 67 11.12 -4.77 15.32
CA ILE A 67 9.98 -4.22 14.59
C ILE A 67 9.99 -4.77 13.16
N ARG A 68 8.83 -5.23 12.70
CA ARG A 68 8.56 -5.48 11.28
C ARG A 68 7.33 -4.70 10.84
N GLN A 69 7.40 -4.05 9.70
CA GLN A 69 6.30 -3.29 9.13
C GLN A 69 5.88 -3.91 7.81
N PHE A 70 4.57 -4.09 7.64
CA PHE A 70 3.95 -4.56 6.41
C PHE A 70 3.16 -3.42 5.82
N THR A 71 3.64 -2.87 4.70
CA THR A 71 3.05 -1.71 4.05
C THR A 71 2.44 -2.10 2.73
N PHE A 72 1.15 -1.84 2.59
CA PHE A 72 0.47 -1.80 1.30
C PHE A 72 0.50 -0.37 0.77
N ARG A 73 0.84 -0.18 -0.49
CA ARG A 73 0.77 1.10 -1.20
C ARG A 73 -0.05 0.94 -2.46
N ILE A 74 -0.95 1.89 -2.71
CA ILE A 74 -1.58 2.08 -4.01
C ILE A 74 -1.24 3.47 -4.54
N GLU A 75 -0.82 3.55 -5.81
CA GLU A 75 -0.26 4.77 -6.38
C GLU A 75 -0.67 4.96 -7.86
N SER A 76 -0.75 6.22 -8.28
CA SER A 76 -0.96 6.59 -9.68
C SER A 76 0.30 6.32 -10.52
N LEU A 77 0.16 6.04 -11.82
CA LEU A 77 1.30 5.72 -12.72
C LEU A 77 2.32 6.83 -12.82
N ASP A 78 1.87 8.08 -12.79
CA ASP A 78 2.75 9.25 -12.76
C ASP A 78 3.44 9.44 -11.40
N ASN A 79 3.17 8.55 -10.43
CA ASN A 79 3.71 8.52 -9.08
C ASN A 79 3.51 9.86 -8.34
N LYS A 80 2.44 10.58 -8.69
CA LYS A 80 2.12 11.87 -8.08
C LYS A 80 1.27 11.72 -6.84
N LYS A 81 0.41 10.71 -6.79
CA LYS A 81 -0.46 10.46 -5.65
C LYS A 81 -0.33 9.02 -5.19
N SER A 82 -0.20 8.82 -3.89
CA SER A 82 -0.18 7.49 -3.29
C SER A 82 -0.90 7.48 -1.95
N VAL A 83 -1.48 6.34 -1.62
CA VAL A 83 -1.94 6.03 -0.28
C VAL A 83 -1.24 4.77 0.21
N GLU A 84 -0.80 4.81 1.46
CA GLU A 84 -0.14 3.71 2.14
C GLU A 84 -0.90 3.33 3.40
N ILE A 85 -1.02 2.03 3.64
CA ILE A 85 -1.49 1.45 4.90
C ILE A 85 -0.38 0.56 5.44
N THR A 86 0.18 0.96 6.57
CA THR A 86 1.31 0.26 7.22
C THR A 86 0.84 -0.36 8.52
N PHE A 87 0.97 -1.68 8.61
CA PHE A 87 0.75 -2.44 9.83
C PHE A 87 2.07 -2.64 10.57
N ASN A 88 2.07 -2.36 11.86
CA ASN A 88 3.23 -2.59 12.71
C ASN A 88 3.11 -3.94 13.43
N ASN A 89 4.20 -4.70 13.36
CA ASN A 89 4.41 -5.92 14.12
C ASN A 89 5.55 -5.65 15.11
N TYR A 90 5.24 -5.75 16.40
CA TYR A 90 6.24 -5.66 17.46
C TYR A 90 6.15 -6.93 18.29
N ASN A 91 7.25 -7.69 18.29
CA ASN A 91 7.39 -8.92 19.05
C ASN A 91 8.69 -8.88 19.86
N ASP A 92 8.80 -9.69 20.92
CA ASP A 92 10.04 -9.81 21.69
C ASP A 92 11.22 -10.31 20.84
N THR A 93 10.92 -11.06 19.78
CA THR A 93 11.87 -11.54 18.77
C THR A 93 11.21 -11.53 17.40
N ILE A 94 11.97 -11.14 16.36
CA ILE A 94 11.48 -11.22 14.97
C ILE A 94 11.35 -12.68 14.54
N GLY A 95 10.15 -13.08 14.13
CA GLY A 95 9.87 -14.42 13.61
C GLY A 95 10.17 -14.56 12.11
N ASP A 96 9.82 -15.72 11.56
CA ASP A 96 9.75 -15.88 10.11
C ASP A 96 8.67 -14.98 9.52
N LEU A 97 8.85 -14.62 8.25
CA LEU A 97 8.02 -13.61 7.59
C LEU A 97 6.53 -14.00 7.53
N LYS A 98 6.25 -15.29 7.31
CA LYS A 98 4.89 -15.81 7.20
C LYS A 98 4.16 -15.79 8.55
N SER A 99 4.84 -16.22 9.61
CA SER A 99 4.31 -16.16 10.98
C SER A 99 4.08 -14.73 11.42
N ASP A 100 5.04 -13.83 11.19
CA ASP A 100 4.90 -12.41 11.52
C ASP A 100 3.74 -11.75 10.79
N LEU A 101 3.59 -12.01 9.49
CA LEU A 101 2.46 -11.49 8.72
C LEU A 101 1.13 -12.01 9.26
N THR A 102 1.05 -13.31 9.56
CA THR A 102 -0.16 -13.95 10.12
C THR A 102 -0.49 -13.39 11.50
N ASN A 103 0.53 -13.07 12.30
CA ASN A 103 0.34 -12.47 13.60
C ASN A 103 -0.07 -10.99 13.54
N THR A 104 0.29 -10.32 12.45
CA THR A 104 0.01 -8.90 12.21
C THR A 104 -1.36 -8.68 11.61
N LEU A 105 -1.77 -9.50 10.64
CA LEU A 105 -3.05 -9.40 9.95
C LEU A 105 -4.07 -10.36 10.58
N LYS A 106 -4.77 -9.87 11.60
CA LYS A 106 -5.88 -10.56 12.27
C LYS A 106 -7.14 -9.73 12.12
N THR A 107 -8.29 -10.38 12.12
CA THR A 107 -9.57 -9.67 12.15
C THR A 107 -9.73 -8.92 13.47
N GLY A 108 -10.31 -7.73 13.43
CA GLY A 108 -10.60 -6.91 14.60
C GLY A 108 -10.13 -5.48 14.48
N GLU A 109 -10.20 -4.74 15.59
CA GLU A 109 -9.89 -3.32 15.66
C GLU A 109 -8.39 -3.06 15.80
N TYR A 110 -7.92 -2.04 15.06
CA TYR A 110 -6.54 -1.55 15.10
C TYR A 110 -6.52 -0.10 15.56
N ARG A 111 -5.41 0.30 16.17
CA ARG A 111 -5.22 1.67 16.65
C ARG A 111 -4.35 2.45 15.68
N PHE A 112 -4.74 3.69 15.40
CA PHE A 112 -3.86 4.59 14.64
C PHE A 112 -2.63 4.98 15.45
N THR A 113 -1.48 5.01 14.78
CA THR A 113 -0.20 5.54 15.28
C THR A 113 0.43 6.51 14.27
N TYR A 114 1.58 7.09 14.61
CA TYR A 114 2.26 8.11 13.80
C TYR A 114 3.54 7.60 13.11
N SER A 115 3.85 8.16 11.93
CA SER A 115 5.16 8.04 11.28
C SER A 115 5.96 9.34 11.55
N ASN A 116 6.68 9.39 12.67
CA ASN A 116 7.61 10.48 12.98
C ASN A 116 8.98 9.84 13.09
N SER A 117 9.85 10.28 12.19
CA SER A 117 11.30 10.15 12.21
C SER A 117 11.88 10.04 13.63
N TYR A 118 12.32 8.83 13.94
CA TYR A 118 13.38 8.38 14.86
C TYR A 118 13.66 9.09 16.21
N PRO A 119 13.94 8.34 17.29
CA PRO A 119 13.78 6.89 17.43
C PRO A 119 12.36 6.58 17.91
N VAL A 120 11.67 5.72 17.17
CA VAL A 120 10.32 5.28 17.51
C VAL A 120 10.42 4.18 18.56
N TYR A 121 10.15 4.51 19.82
CA TYR A 121 10.35 3.58 20.93
C TYR A 121 9.13 2.71 21.27
N TYR A 122 7.96 2.89 20.64
CA TYR A 122 6.73 2.24 21.13
C TYR A 122 5.72 1.88 20.04
N PHE A 123 6.14 1.34 18.90
CA PHE A 123 5.16 0.65 18.04
C PHE A 123 4.64 -0.58 18.77
N ARG A 124 3.33 -0.74 18.80
CA ARG A 124 2.68 -1.91 19.42
C ARG A 124 2.04 -2.78 18.35
N GLN A 125 1.83 -4.05 18.72
CA GLN A 125 0.99 -4.94 17.91
C GLN A 125 -0.38 -4.29 17.67
N SER A 126 -0.93 -4.50 16.47
CA SER A 126 -2.23 -3.96 16.07
C SER A 126 -2.28 -2.42 15.96
N GLU A 127 -1.13 -1.80 15.71
CA GLU A 127 -1.07 -0.39 15.32
C GLU A 127 -0.93 -0.22 13.81
N VAL A 128 -1.67 0.73 13.26
CA VAL A 128 -1.72 1.03 11.82
C VAL A 128 -1.40 2.50 11.55
N ILE A 129 -0.74 2.75 10.43
CA ILE A 129 -0.49 4.10 9.91
C ILE A 129 -1.15 4.18 8.54
N ILE A 130 -1.94 5.22 8.30
CA ILE A 130 -2.42 5.57 6.97
C ILE A 130 -1.67 6.83 6.53
N SER A 131 -1.05 6.80 5.36
CA SER A 131 -0.42 7.99 4.78
C SER A 131 -0.93 8.28 3.39
N TYR A 132 -0.99 9.56 3.03
CA TYR A 132 -1.31 10.04 1.69
C TYR A 132 -0.20 10.98 1.25
N THR A 133 0.29 10.80 0.02
CA THR A 133 1.29 11.68 -0.57
C THR A 133 0.70 12.36 -1.80
N ASP A 134 0.88 13.67 -1.92
CA ASP A 134 0.61 14.48 -3.10
C ASP A 134 1.89 15.20 -3.52
N LYS A 135 2.62 14.61 -4.47
CA LYS A 135 3.92 15.14 -4.91
C LYS A 135 3.81 16.42 -5.72
N GLU A 136 2.68 16.67 -6.39
CA GLU A 136 2.49 17.94 -7.13
C GLU A 136 2.50 19.14 -6.19
N LYS A 137 1.96 18.93 -4.99
CA LYS A 137 1.91 19.97 -3.95
C LYS A 137 3.02 19.83 -2.91
N ASN A 138 3.89 18.84 -3.08
CA ASN A 138 4.91 18.45 -2.11
C ASN A 138 4.34 18.30 -0.69
N TYR A 139 3.20 17.62 -0.56
CA TYR A 139 2.55 17.38 0.73
C TYR A 139 2.54 15.90 1.08
N LYS A 140 2.91 15.62 2.33
CA LYS A 140 2.73 14.30 2.94
C LYS A 140 1.82 14.39 4.15
N TYR A 141 0.82 13.52 4.16
CA TYR A 141 -0.18 13.42 5.21
C TYR A 141 -0.09 12.06 5.90
N SER A 142 -0.29 12.02 7.21
CA SER A 142 -0.30 10.77 8.00
C SER A 142 -1.42 10.78 9.02
N SER A 143 -1.95 9.60 9.34
CA SER A 143 -2.94 9.39 10.40
C SER A 143 -2.44 9.94 11.73
N ILE A 144 -3.36 10.55 12.48
CA ILE A 144 -3.11 11.02 13.84
C ILE A 144 -3.36 9.85 14.82
N PRO A 145 -2.54 9.70 15.89
CA PRO A 145 -2.74 8.66 16.88
C PRO A 145 -4.09 8.73 17.60
N MET A 146 -4.61 7.57 18.02
CA MET A 146 -5.99 7.48 18.51
C MET A 146 -6.28 8.35 19.74
N TYR A 147 -5.33 8.50 20.65
CA TYR A 147 -5.48 9.26 21.88
C TYR A 147 -5.42 10.79 21.69
N GLN A 148 -5.04 11.26 20.49
CA GLN A 148 -5.04 12.68 20.15
C GLN A 148 -6.30 13.10 19.38
N TYR A 149 -7.23 12.17 19.17
CA TYR A 149 -8.52 12.49 18.62
C TYR A 149 -9.35 13.28 19.65
N GLY A 150 -9.88 14.42 19.21
CA GLY A 150 -10.91 15.11 19.98
C GLY A 150 -12.17 14.25 20.11
N SER A 151 -13.05 14.58 21.06
CA SER A 151 -14.31 13.87 21.35
C SER A 151 -15.29 13.77 20.15
N SER A 152 -15.03 14.48 19.05
CA SER A 152 -15.80 14.45 17.80
C SER A 152 -15.22 13.53 16.72
N SER A 153 -14.06 12.91 16.93
CA SER A 153 -13.45 12.04 15.93
C SER A 153 -14.16 10.70 15.88
N LYS A 154 -14.61 10.32 14.68
CA LYS A 154 -15.15 8.99 14.36
C LYS A 154 -14.04 8.04 13.87
N ALA A 155 -12.81 8.25 14.34
CA ALA A 155 -11.67 7.50 13.84
C ALA A 155 -11.76 6.03 14.25
N SER A 156 -11.62 5.14 13.27
CA SER A 156 -11.67 3.68 13.43
C SER A 156 -10.83 3.01 12.35
N PHE A 157 -10.23 1.87 12.67
CA PHE A 157 -9.66 0.96 11.70
C PHE A 157 -10.01 -0.46 12.09
N GLU A 158 -10.56 -1.21 11.16
CA GLU A 158 -10.99 -2.59 11.39
C GLU A 158 -10.54 -3.47 10.22
N VAL A 159 -9.92 -4.60 10.53
CA VAL A 159 -9.72 -5.69 9.57
C VAL A 159 -10.95 -6.60 9.65
N LEU A 160 -11.74 -6.60 8.58
CA LEU A 160 -13.00 -7.34 8.50
C LEU A 160 -12.78 -8.82 8.20
N SER A 161 -11.86 -9.11 7.29
CA SER A 161 -11.54 -10.48 6.90
C SER A 161 -10.10 -10.62 6.47
N VAL A 162 -9.52 -11.79 6.71
CA VAL A 162 -8.20 -12.18 6.21
C VAL A 162 -8.35 -13.54 5.55
N LYS A 163 -7.93 -13.65 4.29
CA LYS A 163 -8.02 -14.89 3.50
C LYS A 163 -6.69 -15.21 2.86
N ASP A 164 -6.38 -16.50 2.76
CA ASP A 164 -5.29 -16.96 1.92
C ASP A 164 -5.73 -16.93 0.45
N ALA A 165 -4.80 -16.57 -0.43
CA ALA A 165 -5.02 -16.48 -1.87
C ALA A 165 -3.71 -16.72 -2.64
N VAL A 166 -3.78 -16.55 -3.96
CA VAL A 166 -2.62 -16.59 -4.86
C VAL A 166 -2.54 -15.30 -5.68
N ASP A 167 -1.34 -14.81 -5.92
CA ASP A 167 -1.11 -13.68 -6.83
C ASP A 167 -1.18 -14.09 -8.31
N GLU A 168 -1.06 -13.11 -9.21
CA GLU A 168 -1.07 -13.31 -10.67
C GLU A 168 0.02 -14.27 -11.19
N ARG A 169 1.04 -14.57 -10.38
CA ARG A 169 2.16 -15.48 -10.70
C ARG A 169 2.00 -16.84 -10.01
N GLY A 170 0.91 -17.05 -9.29
CA GLY A 170 0.62 -18.27 -8.54
C GLY A 170 1.32 -18.35 -7.17
N ASN A 171 1.94 -17.27 -6.69
CA ASN A 171 2.57 -17.29 -5.36
C ASN A 171 1.51 -17.12 -4.26
N PRO A 172 1.68 -17.80 -3.11
CA PRO A 172 0.82 -17.58 -1.95
C PRO A 172 0.80 -16.11 -1.51
N CYS A 173 -0.38 -15.61 -1.20
CA CYS A 173 -0.58 -14.26 -0.67
C CYS A 173 -1.68 -14.26 0.40
N LYS A 174 -1.75 -13.19 1.20
CA LYS A 174 -2.85 -12.91 2.12
C LYS A 174 -3.61 -11.69 1.63
N LEU A 175 -4.93 -11.73 1.75
CA LEU A 175 -5.82 -10.62 1.43
C LEU A 175 -6.49 -10.17 2.70
N ALA A 176 -6.28 -8.91 3.07
CA ALA A 176 -6.99 -8.27 4.16
C ALA A 176 -8.06 -7.33 3.60
N GLU A 177 -9.31 -7.53 4.00
CA GLU A 177 -10.37 -6.56 3.78
C GLU A 177 -10.46 -5.65 4.99
N VAL A 178 -10.41 -4.33 4.77
CA VAL A 178 -10.35 -3.34 5.85
C VAL A 178 -11.37 -2.24 5.68
N LYS A 179 -11.84 -1.70 6.81
CA LYS A 179 -12.59 -0.43 6.87
C LYS A 179 -11.88 0.56 7.76
N PHE A 180 -11.94 1.83 7.39
CA PHE A 180 -11.29 2.88 8.16
C PHE A 180 -11.94 4.25 8.02
N SER A 181 -11.82 5.04 9.07
CA SER A 181 -12.00 6.48 9.05
C SER A 181 -10.94 7.09 9.96
N CYS A 182 -10.33 8.20 9.56
CA CYS A 182 -9.28 8.83 10.34
C CYS A 182 -9.12 10.30 9.97
N ASN A 183 -8.42 11.05 10.80
CA ASN A 183 -7.88 12.33 10.37
C ASN A 183 -6.42 12.14 9.96
N VAL A 184 -6.05 12.69 8.81
CA VAL A 184 -4.66 12.76 8.37
C VAL A 184 -4.15 14.20 8.51
N LYS A 185 -2.93 14.35 9.01
CA LYS A 185 -2.26 15.64 9.21
C LYS A 185 -1.10 15.80 8.25
N CYS A 186 -1.02 16.95 7.59
CA CYS A 186 0.13 17.35 6.78
C CYS A 186 1.35 17.54 7.67
N ILE A 187 2.47 16.91 7.32
CA ILE A 187 3.72 17.02 8.07
C ILE A 187 4.32 18.42 7.94
N ASP A 188 4.16 19.07 6.78
CA ASP A 188 4.83 20.33 6.47
C ASP A 188 4.12 21.56 7.04
N ASN A 189 2.78 21.60 6.95
CA ASN A 189 1.99 22.78 7.34
C ASN A 189 0.93 22.52 8.42
N GLY A 190 0.79 21.27 8.89
CA GLY A 190 -0.13 20.92 9.96
C GLY A 190 -1.62 20.87 9.59
N ASN A 191 -1.99 21.15 8.33
CA ASN A 191 -3.39 21.05 7.87
C ASN A 191 -3.92 19.64 8.07
N GLN A 192 -5.21 19.52 8.42
CA GLN A 192 -5.86 18.24 8.68
C GLN A 192 -6.97 17.98 7.68
N TYR A 193 -7.12 16.72 7.31
CA TYR A 193 -8.15 16.24 6.40
C TYR A 193 -8.86 15.05 7.03
N ILE A 194 -10.19 15.01 6.88
CA ILE A 194 -11.01 13.90 7.34
C ILE A 194 -11.07 12.88 6.22
N VAL A 195 -10.65 11.65 6.52
CA VAL A 195 -10.85 10.48 5.69
C VAL A 195 -12.02 9.69 6.28
N SER A 196 -13.08 9.53 5.51
CA SER A 196 -14.28 8.80 5.91
C SER A 196 -14.64 7.73 4.89
N ASP A 197 -15.48 6.78 5.30
CA ASP A 197 -15.98 5.70 4.44
C ASP A 197 -14.85 4.92 3.73
N GLY A 198 -13.70 4.79 4.39
CA GLY A 198 -12.57 4.04 3.87
C GLY A 198 -12.88 2.55 3.83
N HIS A 199 -12.67 1.92 2.69
CA HIS A 199 -12.79 0.48 2.49
C HIS A 199 -11.74 0.06 1.47
N ALA A 200 -10.99 -1.01 1.75
CA ALA A 200 -9.96 -1.50 0.86
C ALA A 200 -9.77 -3.02 0.94
N VAL A 201 -9.23 -3.59 -0.13
CA VAL A 201 -8.72 -4.97 -0.19
C VAL A 201 -7.21 -4.92 -0.42
N LEU A 202 -6.46 -5.40 0.56
CA LEU A 202 -5.01 -5.27 0.64
C LEU A 202 -4.36 -6.64 0.43
N PRO A 203 -3.76 -6.92 -0.73
CA PRO A 203 -2.92 -8.10 -0.92
C PRO A 203 -1.58 -7.88 -0.22
N PHE A 204 -1.06 -8.91 0.41
CA PHE A 204 0.32 -9.02 0.89
C PHE A 204 0.90 -10.29 0.27
N SER A 205 1.99 -10.17 -0.47
CA SER A 205 2.67 -11.27 -1.19
C SER A 205 4.18 -11.21 -0.98
N GLY A 206 4.91 -12.26 -1.38
CA GLY A 206 6.37 -12.30 -1.32
C GLY A 206 6.95 -12.84 0.00
N PHE A 207 6.31 -13.85 0.58
CA PHE A 207 6.74 -14.53 1.81
C PHE A 207 6.78 -16.05 1.66
#